data_AF-A0A357MS20-F1
#
_entry.id   AF-A0A357MS20-F1
#
_cell.length_a   1.000
_cell.length_b   1.000
_cell.length_c   1.000
_cell.angle_alpha   90.00
_cell.angle_beta   90.00
_cell.angle_gamma   90.00
#
_symmetry.space_group_name_H-M   'P 1'
#
loop_
_entity.id
_entity.type
_entity.pdbx_description
1 polymer ?
#
loop_
_entity_poly.entity_id
_entity_poly.type
_entity_poly.pdbx_seq_one_letter_code
_entity_poly.pdbx_strand_id
1 'polypeptide(L)'
;MLAAPQNIACSQLQGVGPKTLERLHKINLFRVQDLLFHLPIRYEDRTKISPIRKLKVGEYAAIVGTIIANKVVRYGRSMLYCTLQDISGQLQICFFNFNKQKLQFKLLPGIKLYCYGELRWVGNTPTMVHPEYKILAPNEEPPVAKNLTPVYPTTDGLSQFVLRKLITQAINIAVKNKNLFEYFPVMLLQQLNFPNLIEALSFVHQPPAHLNTEAAMSREHPMRQRLIFEELLAQQLSLLELRLVAKTHEAIALPWKED
;
A
#
# COMPACT_ATOMS: atom_id res chain seq x y z
N MET A 1 -18.90 27.45 -5.66
CA MET A 1 -19.27 26.10 -5.19
C MET A 1 -17.99 25.32 -4.99
N LEU A 2 -17.53 25.17 -3.74
CA LEU A 2 -16.42 24.23 -3.48
C LEU A 2 -16.93 22.84 -3.85
N ALA A 3 -16.25 22.16 -4.78
CA ALA A 3 -16.59 20.79 -5.13
C ALA A 3 -16.60 19.92 -3.86
N ALA A 4 -17.56 19.01 -3.73
CA ALA A 4 -17.63 18.07 -2.61
C ALA A 4 -16.24 17.42 -2.41
N PRO A 5 -15.76 17.25 -1.17
CA PRO A 5 -14.38 16.87 -0.89
C PRO A 5 -13.97 15.54 -1.53
N GLN A 6 -14.94 14.63 -1.73
CA GLN A 6 -14.73 13.39 -2.50
C GLN A 6 -14.32 13.61 -3.97
N ASN A 7 -14.75 14.72 -4.57
CA ASN A 7 -14.60 15.03 -6.00
C ASN A 7 -13.35 15.86 -6.33
N ILE A 8 -12.54 16.21 -5.33
CA ILE A 8 -11.26 16.89 -5.53
C ILE A 8 -10.39 16.05 -6.46
N ALA A 9 -9.93 16.64 -7.56
CA ALA A 9 -9.11 15.94 -8.55
C ALA A 9 -7.70 15.65 -8.01
N CYS A 10 -7.11 14.52 -8.42
CA CYS A 10 -5.75 14.15 -8.04
C CYS A 10 -4.70 15.20 -8.45
N SER A 11 -4.94 15.97 -9.52
CA SER A 11 -4.08 17.09 -9.95
C SER A 11 -3.90 18.17 -8.88
N GLN A 12 -4.86 18.30 -7.96
CA GLN A 12 -4.83 19.30 -6.90
C GLN A 12 -4.06 18.81 -5.66
N LEU A 13 -3.67 17.53 -5.62
CA LEU A 13 -2.88 16.99 -4.53
C LEU A 13 -1.40 17.34 -4.66
N GLN A 14 -0.74 17.53 -3.53
CA GLN A 14 0.65 17.95 -3.51
C GLN A 14 1.58 16.83 -4.01
N GLY A 15 2.45 17.17 -4.96
CA GLY A 15 3.39 16.24 -5.57
C GLY A 15 2.84 15.46 -6.77
N VAL A 16 1.64 15.81 -7.26
CA VAL A 16 1.09 15.26 -8.51
C VAL A 16 1.47 16.17 -9.68
N GLY A 17 2.53 15.81 -10.40
CA GLY A 17 2.87 16.39 -11.69
C GLY A 17 2.15 15.69 -12.85
N PRO A 18 2.27 16.18 -14.10
CA PRO A 18 1.55 15.65 -15.26
C PRO A 18 1.83 14.16 -15.50
N LYS A 19 3.11 13.73 -15.41
CA LYS A 19 3.50 12.32 -15.55
C LYS A 19 2.92 11.42 -14.45
N THR A 20 2.83 11.93 -13.22
CA THR A 20 2.24 11.17 -12.11
C THR A 20 0.74 11.02 -12.33
N LEU A 21 0.08 12.09 -12.77
CA LEU A 21 -1.34 12.11 -13.08
C LEU A 21 -1.71 11.11 -14.19
N GLU A 22 -0.97 11.10 -15.29
CA GLU A 22 -1.15 10.10 -16.36
C GLU A 22 -1.05 8.66 -15.83
N ARG A 23 -0.12 8.39 -14.92
CA ARG A 23 0.06 7.06 -14.31
C ARG A 23 -1.06 6.71 -13.33
N LEU A 24 -1.59 7.68 -12.59
CA LEU A 24 -2.76 7.49 -11.73
C LEU A 24 -4.00 7.14 -12.57
N HIS A 25 -4.20 7.83 -13.69
CA HIS A 25 -5.31 7.54 -14.60
C HIS A 25 -5.24 6.12 -15.20
N LYS A 26 -4.03 5.59 -15.46
CA LYS A 26 -3.87 4.20 -15.93
C LYS A 26 -4.41 3.14 -14.96
N ILE A 27 -4.52 3.47 -13.68
CA ILE A 27 -5.10 2.61 -12.64
C ILE A 27 -6.43 3.18 -12.12
N ASN A 28 -7.11 4.01 -12.94
CA ASN A 28 -8.42 4.60 -12.67
C ASN A 28 -8.50 5.47 -11.40
N LEU A 29 -7.41 6.14 -11.03
CA LEU A 29 -7.38 7.07 -9.90
C LEU A 29 -7.44 8.51 -10.42
N PHE A 30 -8.61 9.15 -10.31
CA PHE A 30 -8.86 10.49 -10.83
C PHE A 30 -9.09 11.51 -9.70
N ARG A 31 -9.68 11.09 -8.59
CA ARG A 31 -10.15 11.96 -7.50
C ARG A 31 -9.78 11.42 -6.12
N VAL A 32 -10.03 12.22 -5.08
CA VAL A 32 -9.80 11.85 -3.68
C VAL A 32 -10.56 10.58 -3.30
N GLN A 33 -11.81 10.44 -3.74
CA GLN A 33 -12.60 9.22 -3.49
C GLN A 33 -11.90 7.97 -4.03
N ASP A 34 -11.41 8.01 -5.27
CA ASP A 34 -10.75 6.85 -5.88
C ASP A 34 -9.51 6.43 -5.08
N LEU A 35 -8.74 7.39 -4.56
CA LEU A 35 -7.58 7.13 -3.70
C LEU A 35 -7.99 6.49 -2.36
N LEU A 36 -9.11 6.92 -1.78
CA LEU A 36 -9.63 6.34 -0.54
C LEU A 36 -10.13 4.90 -0.73
N PHE A 37 -10.63 4.55 -1.91
CA PHE A 37 -11.06 3.18 -2.22
C PHE A 37 -9.97 2.36 -2.93
N HIS A 38 -8.76 2.90 -3.12
CA HIS A 38 -7.60 2.15 -3.61
C HIS A 38 -6.99 1.32 -2.49
N LEU A 39 -7.70 0.27 -2.08
CA LEU A 39 -7.40 -0.51 -0.89
C LEU A 39 -6.07 -1.28 -1.02
N PRO A 40 -5.33 -1.47 0.09
CA PRO A 40 -4.10 -2.25 0.08
C PRO A 40 -4.39 -3.75 -0.12
N ILE A 41 -3.52 -4.41 -0.89
CA ILE A 41 -3.58 -5.87 -1.15
C ILE A 41 -2.89 -6.69 -0.06
N ARG A 42 -1.95 -6.09 0.67
CA ARG A 42 -1.26 -6.69 1.82
C ARG A 42 -0.64 -5.59 2.69
N TYR A 43 -0.13 -5.98 3.85
CA TYR A 43 0.67 -5.11 4.71
C TYR A 43 2.07 -5.68 4.93
N GLU A 44 2.99 -4.77 5.21
CA GLU A 44 4.38 -5.02 5.56
C GLU A 44 4.65 -4.47 6.96
N ASP A 45 5.17 -5.32 7.86
CA ASP A 45 5.60 -4.85 9.18
C ASP A 45 6.96 -4.14 9.07
N ARG A 46 6.91 -2.81 9.04
CA ARG A 46 8.08 -1.93 9.10
C ARG A 46 8.14 -1.14 10.41
N THR A 47 7.45 -1.62 11.44
CA THR A 47 7.23 -0.91 12.71
C THR A 47 8.34 -1.15 13.73
N LYS A 48 9.22 -2.10 13.43
CA LYS A 48 10.37 -2.46 14.27
C LYS A 48 11.57 -2.82 13.42
N ILE A 49 12.75 -2.58 13.97
CA ILE A 49 14.01 -3.02 13.39
C ILE A 49 14.37 -4.35 14.05
N SER A 50 14.64 -5.35 13.24
CA SER A 50 15.05 -6.66 13.73
C SER A 50 16.57 -6.78 13.68
N PRO A 51 17.22 -7.34 14.71
CA PRO A 51 18.64 -7.68 14.64
C PRO A 51 18.83 -8.81 13.63
N ILE A 52 19.91 -8.75 12.85
CA ILE A 52 20.24 -9.69 11.77
C ILE A 52 20.16 -11.16 12.24
N ARG A 53 20.66 -11.46 13.44
CA ARG A 53 20.68 -12.83 13.98
C ARG A 53 19.29 -13.43 14.26
N LYS A 54 18.25 -12.60 14.44
CA LYS A 54 16.88 -13.07 14.74
C LYS A 54 16.05 -13.31 13.48
N LEU A 55 16.56 -12.94 12.31
CA LEU A 55 15.85 -13.12 11.06
C LEU A 55 15.70 -14.60 10.72
N LYS A 56 14.52 -14.98 10.23
CA LYS A 56 14.31 -16.31 9.63
C LYS A 56 14.17 -16.21 8.13
N VAL A 57 14.53 -17.30 7.47
CA VAL A 57 14.46 -17.41 6.02
C VAL A 57 12.99 -17.39 5.59
N GLY A 58 12.68 -16.67 4.52
CA GLY A 58 11.33 -16.43 4.03
C GLY A 58 10.59 -15.30 4.76
N GLU A 59 11.14 -14.76 5.86
CA GLU A 59 10.54 -13.62 6.54
C GLU A 59 11.02 -12.30 5.92
N TYR A 60 10.09 -11.34 5.82
CA TYR A 60 10.40 -9.95 5.51
C TYR A 60 10.72 -9.21 6.81
N ALA A 61 11.80 -8.44 6.82
CA ALA A 61 12.19 -7.67 8.00
C ALA A 61 12.88 -6.37 7.64
N ALA A 62 12.69 -5.37 8.50
CA ALA A 62 13.49 -4.16 8.50
C ALA A 62 14.76 -4.39 9.34
N ILE A 63 15.91 -4.03 8.78
CA ILE A 63 17.21 -4.11 9.44
C ILE A 63 17.96 -2.79 9.29
N VAL A 64 18.89 -2.55 10.21
CA VAL A 64 19.86 -1.47 10.12
C VAL A 64 21.24 -2.02 10.37
N GLY A 65 22.17 -1.68 9.48
CA GLY A 65 23.56 -2.08 9.64
C GLY A 65 24.50 -1.19 8.86
N THR A 66 25.79 -1.45 9.02
CA THR A 66 26.86 -0.75 8.32
C THR A 66 27.45 -1.68 7.27
N ILE A 67 27.69 -1.14 6.08
CA ILE A 67 28.38 -1.89 5.02
C ILE A 67 29.83 -2.09 5.46
N ILE A 68 30.30 -3.33 5.47
CA ILE A 68 31.70 -3.66 5.77
C ILE A 68 32.50 -4.02 4.53
N ALA A 69 31.81 -4.53 3.51
CA ALA A 69 32.42 -4.89 2.25
C ALA A 69 31.39 -4.72 1.13
N ASN A 70 31.86 -4.33 -0.05
CA ASN A 70 31.09 -4.47 -1.28
C ASN A 70 31.93 -5.21 -2.33
N LYS A 71 31.27 -5.95 -3.21
CA LYS A 71 31.92 -6.62 -4.33
C LYS A 71 31.00 -6.66 -5.53
N VAL A 72 31.56 -6.44 -6.71
CA VAL A 72 30.85 -6.63 -7.98
C VAL A 72 31.30 -7.94 -8.58
N VAL A 73 30.36 -8.86 -8.79
CA VAL A 73 30.61 -10.16 -9.42
C VAL A 73 30.02 -10.13 -10.83
N ARG A 74 30.75 -10.67 -11.81
CA ARG A 74 30.34 -10.74 -13.21
C ARG A 74 30.37 -12.19 -13.69
N TYR A 75 29.23 -12.86 -13.63
CA TYR A 75 29.00 -14.16 -14.26
C TYR A 75 27.80 -14.01 -15.19
N GLY A 76 28.06 -13.61 -16.44
CA GLY A 76 27.05 -13.19 -17.42
C GLY A 76 26.45 -11.82 -17.09
N ARG A 77 25.63 -11.74 -16.03
CA ARG A 77 25.06 -10.49 -15.51
C ARG A 77 25.88 -9.94 -14.34
N SER A 78 25.91 -8.61 -14.21
CA SER A 78 26.61 -7.95 -13.12
C SER A 78 25.75 -7.89 -11.86
N MET A 79 26.33 -8.33 -10.75
CA MET A 79 25.71 -8.39 -9.43
C MET A 79 26.53 -7.55 -8.45
N LEU A 80 25.88 -6.65 -7.73
CA LEU A 80 26.49 -5.94 -6.61
C LEU A 80 26.08 -6.67 -5.34
N TYR A 81 27.08 -7.11 -4.59
CA TYR A 81 26.90 -7.64 -3.27
C TYR A 81 27.47 -6.68 -2.23
N CYS A 82 26.68 -6.36 -1.22
CA CYS A 82 27.11 -5.58 -0.06
C CYS A 82 26.95 -6.44 1.18
N THR A 83 28.02 -6.65 1.94
CA THR A 83 27.94 -7.31 3.25
C THR A 83 27.57 -6.25 4.27
N LEU A 84 26.40 -6.43 4.88
CA LEU A 84 25.87 -5.57 5.93
C LEU A 84 26.13 -6.23 7.28
N GLN A 85 26.64 -5.45 8.24
CA GLN A 85 26.88 -5.89 9.60
C GLN A 85 26.10 -5.05 10.60
N ASP A 86 25.48 -5.71 11.57
CA ASP A 86 24.99 -5.10 12.79
C ASP A 86 25.71 -5.70 14.01
N ILE A 87 25.29 -5.34 15.22
CA ILE A 87 25.89 -5.84 16.47
C ILE A 87 25.68 -7.36 16.63
N SER A 88 24.65 -7.91 16.00
CA SER A 88 24.22 -9.30 16.18
C SER A 88 24.81 -10.27 15.16
N GLY A 89 25.17 -9.80 13.96
CA GLY A 89 25.64 -10.65 12.87
C GLY A 89 25.83 -9.92 11.55
N GLN A 90 25.91 -10.71 10.48
CA GLN A 90 26.14 -10.22 9.12
C GLN A 90 25.17 -10.90 8.16
N LEU A 91 24.76 -10.16 7.12
CA LEU A 91 24.06 -10.70 5.97
C LEU A 91 24.51 -10.00 4.70
N GLN A 92 24.12 -10.56 3.56
CA GLN A 92 24.44 -9.99 2.26
C GLN A 92 23.21 -9.29 1.67
N ILE A 93 23.44 -8.18 0.97
CA ILE A 93 22.44 -7.55 0.12
C ILE A 93 22.91 -7.72 -1.32
N CYS A 94 22.00 -8.15 -2.18
CA CYS A 94 22.29 -8.38 -3.59
C CYS A 94 21.41 -7.51 -4.49
N PHE A 95 22.03 -6.82 -5.46
CA PHE A 95 21.35 -6.09 -6.52
C PHE A 95 21.76 -6.63 -7.90
N PHE A 96 20.77 -7.00 -8.73
CA PHE A 96 20.94 -7.24 -10.16
C PHE A 96 20.64 -5.96 -10.97
N ASN A 97 21.01 -5.92 -12.25
CA ASN A 97 20.62 -4.85 -13.21
C ASN A 97 20.73 -3.41 -12.68
N PHE A 98 21.73 -3.13 -11.84
CA PHE A 98 21.92 -1.81 -11.23
C PHE A 98 22.71 -0.88 -12.16
N ASN A 99 22.45 0.42 -12.07
CA ASN A 99 23.33 1.40 -12.71
C ASN A 99 24.67 1.41 -11.97
N LYS A 100 25.66 0.73 -12.57
CA LYS A 100 26.95 0.37 -11.95
C LYS A 100 27.68 1.55 -11.33
N GLN A 101 27.72 2.67 -12.02
CA GLN A 101 28.46 3.87 -11.62
C GLN A 101 27.75 4.68 -10.53
N LYS A 102 26.45 4.47 -10.30
CA LYS A 102 25.69 5.23 -9.31
C LYS A 102 25.47 4.47 -8.00
N LEU A 103 25.29 3.16 -8.07
CA LEU A 103 24.96 2.39 -6.86
C LEU A 103 26.21 1.93 -6.10
N GLN A 104 27.23 1.43 -6.80
CA GLN A 104 28.46 0.93 -6.18
C GLN A 104 29.16 2.00 -5.33
N PHE A 105 29.31 3.21 -5.88
CA PHE A 105 29.96 4.33 -5.19
C PHE A 105 29.11 4.93 -4.07
N LYS A 106 27.79 4.66 -4.05
CA LYS A 106 26.90 5.07 -2.96
C LYS A 106 26.86 4.06 -1.82
N LEU A 107 27.31 2.82 -2.04
CA LEU A 107 27.23 1.71 -1.09
C LEU A 107 28.64 1.20 -0.73
N LEU A 108 29.49 2.13 -0.31
CA LEU A 108 30.86 1.87 0.14
C LEU A 108 30.90 1.38 1.61
N PRO A 109 31.99 0.72 2.03
CA PRO A 109 32.22 0.41 3.43
C PRO A 109 32.11 1.64 4.33
N GLY A 110 31.56 1.46 5.54
CA GLY A 110 31.30 2.53 6.51
C GLY A 110 29.94 3.20 6.36
N ILE A 111 29.22 2.98 5.26
CA ILE A 111 27.88 3.57 5.07
C ILE A 111 26.83 2.80 5.88
N LYS A 112 26.02 3.54 6.63
CA LYS A 112 24.88 3.01 7.39
C LYS A 112 23.66 2.91 6.49
N LEU A 113 23.03 1.74 6.47
CA LEU A 113 21.86 1.45 5.67
C LEU A 113 20.70 0.98 6.54
N TYR A 114 19.52 1.51 6.26
CA TYR A 114 18.25 0.85 6.55
C TYR A 114 17.85 0.01 5.34
N CYS A 115 17.46 -1.23 5.56
CA CYS A 115 16.95 -2.12 4.52
C CYS A 115 15.67 -2.80 4.96
N TYR A 116 14.74 -2.99 4.03
CA TYR A 116 13.56 -3.81 4.18
C TYR A 116 13.49 -4.81 3.03
N GLY A 117 13.45 -6.10 3.36
CA GLY A 117 13.39 -7.14 2.36
C GLY A 117 13.22 -8.52 2.96
N GLU A 118 13.01 -9.48 2.09
CA GLU A 118 12.91 -10.89 2.45
C GLU A 118 14.30 -11.49 2.63
N LEU A 119 14.49 -12.23 3.71
CA LEU A 119 15.71 -13.02 3.90
C LEU A 119 15.63 -14.33 3.12
N ARG A 120 16.59 -14.58 2.24
CA ARG A 120 16.71 -15.84 1.49
C ARG A 120 18.11 -16.42 1.60
N TRP A 121 18.24 -17.72 1.34
CA TRP A 121 19.55 -18.32 1.11
C TRP A 121 19.95 -18.15 -0.36
N VAL A 122 21.13 -17.58 -0.60
CA VAL A 122 21.77 -17.58 -1.92
C VAL A 122 23.07 -18.34 -1.78
N GLY A 123 23.12 -19.57 -2.31
CA GLY A 123 24.16 -20.52 -1.95
C GLY A 123 24.09 -20.81 -0.44
N ASN A 124 25.19 -20.57 0.28
CA ASN A 124 25.27 -20.74 1.73
C ASN A 124 25.36 -19.40 2.48
N THR A 125 24.87 -18.30 1.88
CA THR A 125 24.94 -16.97 2.48
C THR A 125 23.53 -16.38 2.66
N PRO A 126 23.18 -15.91 3.88
CA PRO A 126 21.90 -15.27 4.12
C PRO A 126 21.87 -13.92 3.38
N THR A 127 20.90 -13.74 2.50
CA THR A 127 20.90 -12.66 1.51
C THR A 127 19.51 -12.04 1.35
N MET A 128 19.45 -10.70 1.35
CA MET A 128 18.30 -9.95 0.86
C MET A 128 18.52 -9.55 -0.59
N VAL A 129 17.64 -10.02 -1.48
CA VAL A 129 17.70 -9.72 -2.92
C VAL A 129 16.80 -8.53 -3.23
N HIS A 130 17.37 -7.48 -3.83
CA HIS A 130 16.67 -6.23 -4.12
C HIS A 130 15.82 -5.68 -2.96
N PRO A 131 16.38 -5.56 -1.73
CA PRO A 131 15.65 -4.91 -0.66
C PRO A 131 15.39 -3.45 -1.00
N GLU A 132 14.30 -2.91 -0.49
CA GLU A 132 14.15 -1.48 -0.38
C GLU A 132 15.19 -0.97 0.62
N TYR A 133 15.91 0.09 0.29
CA TYR A 133 16.96 0.60 1.16
C TYR A 133 16.94 2.12 1.23
N LYS A 134 17.46 2.64 2.35
CA LYS A 134 17.73 4.05 2.58
C LYS A 134 19.11 4.19 3.20
N ILE A 135 19.93 5.07 2.62
CA ILE A 135 21.20 5.48 3.24
C ILE A 135 20.86 6.41 4.39
N LEU A 136 21.37 6.09 5.57
CA LEU A 136 21.18 6.90 6.78
C LEU A 136 22.37 7.82 6.97
N ALA A 137 22.13 9.11 7.17
CA ALA A 137 23.16 10.02 7.65
C ALA A 137 23.60 9.64 9.09
N PRO A 138 24.78 10.07 9.57
CA PRO A 138 25.33 9.64 10.87
C PRO A 138 24.37 9.78 12.07
N ASN A 139 23.58 10.86 12.09
CA ASN A 139 22.61 11.16 13.15
C ASN A 139 21.15 10.96 12.72
N GLU A 140 20.92 10.33 11.56
CA GLU A 140 19.57 10.09 11.07
C GLU A 140 18.99 8.83 11.69
N GLU A 141 17.84 8.98 12.33
CA GLU A 141 17.09 7.84 12.85
C GLU A 141 16.55 6.97 11.71
N PRO A 142 16.56 5.64 11.87
CA PRO A 142 15.97 4.77 10.87
C PRO A 142 14.48 5.09 10.68
N PRO A 143 13.96 5.04 9.45
CA PRO A 143 12.56 5.36 9.15
C PRO A 143 11.63 4.22 9.59
N VAL A 144 11.41 4.08 10.89
CA VAL A 144 10.48 3.11 11.46
C VAL A 144 9.04 3.63 11.30
N ALA A 145 8.16 2.79 10.76
CA ALA A 145 6.78 3.17 10.53
C ALA A 145 5.96 3.14 11.85
N LYS A 146 5.06 4.11 12.03
CA LYS A 146 4.13 4.13 13.17
C LYS A 146 2.99 3.11 13.06
N ASN A 147 2.68 2.71 11.83
CA ASN A 147 1.58 1.83 11.45
C ASN A 147 2.14 0.72 10.56
N LEU A 148 1.38 -0.37 10.41
CA LEU A 148 1.69 -1.35 9.38
C LEU A 148 1.72 -0.66 8.00
N THR A 149 2.70 -1.02 7.18
CA THR A 149 2.93 -0.33 5.90
C THR A 149 2.06 -0.96 4.83
N PRO A 150 1.09 -0.24 4.23
CA PRO A 150 0.23 -0.77 3.19
C PRO A 150 0.99 -0.97 1.87
N VAL A 151 0.64 -2.03 1.14
CA VAL A 151 1.07 -2.24 -0.23
C VAL A 151 -0.14 -2.15 -1.14
N TYR A 152 -0.10 -1.22 -2.09
CA TYR A 152 -1.18 -0.95 -3.01
C TYR A 152 -0.96 -1.60 -4.38
N PRO A 153 -2.02 -1.94 -5.14
CA PRO A 153 -1.89 -2.18 -6.56
C PRO A 153 -1.23 -0.98 -7.25
N THR A 154 -0.34 -1.23 -8.21
CA THR A 154 0.40 -0.15 -8.89
C THR A 154 0.66 -0.49 -10.35
N THR A 155 1.13 0.50 -11.11
CA THR A 155 1.54 0.39 -12.51
C THR A 155 2.98 0.85 -12.69
N ASP A 156 3.57 0.58 -13.86
CA ASP A 156 4.95 0.95 -14.14
C ASP A 156 5.18 2.47 -14.00
N GLY A 157 6.29 2.82 -13.36
CA GLY A 157 6.64 4.19 -13.02
C GLY A 157 5.82 4.82 -11.87
N LEU A 158 4.88 4.10 -11.25
CA LEU A 158 4.19 4.57 -10.04
C LEU A 158 4.70 3.80 -8.82
N SER A 159 5.39 4.49 -7.92
CA SER A 159 5.98 3.84 -6.74
C SER A 159 5.01 3.77 -5.57
N GLN A 160 5.22 2.76 -4.70
CA GLN A 160 4.49 2.64 -3.44
C GLN A 160 4.62 3.89 -2.56
N PHE A 161 5.79 4.54 -2.58
CA PHE A 161 6.02 5.79 -1.85
C PHE A 161 5.08 6.91 -2.30
N VAL A 162 4.89 7.08 -3.62
CA VAL A 162 3.97 8.09 -4.16
C VAL A 162 2.54 7.76 -3.79
N LEU A 163 2.10 6.52 -3.99
CA LEU A 163 0.74 6.08 -3.64
C LEU A 163 0.43 6.31 -2.16
N ARG A 164 1.29 5.85 -1.25
CA ARG A 164 1.14 6.06 0.20
C ARG A 164 1.02 7.55 0.53
N LYS A 165 1.87 8.41 -0.04
CA LYS A 165 1.82 9.85 0.21
C LYS A 165 0.50 10.48 -0.25
N LEU A 166 0.00 10.10 -1.42
CA LEU A 166 -1.26 10.64 -1.96
C LEU A 166 -2.47 10.14 -1.18
N ILE A 167 -2.48 8.86 -0.81
CA ILE A 167 -3.55 8.25 -0.01
C ILE A 167 -3.58 8.86 1.40
N THR A 168 -2.43 9.10 2.03
CA THR A 168 -2.37 9.83 3.31
C THR A 168 -2.96 11.25 3.18
N GLN A 169 -2.69 11.95 2.08
CA GLN A 169 -3.34 13.25 1.82
C GLN A 169 -4.86 13.11 1.68
N ALA A 170 -5.33 12.11 0.93
CA ALA A 170 -6.75 11.82 0.77
C ALA A 170 -7.45 11.52 2.11
N ILE A 171 -6.83 10.69 2.97
CA ILE A 171 -7.32 10.40 4.33
C ILE A 171 -7.39 11.67 5.16
N ASN A 172 -6.37 12.52 5.12
CA ASN A 172 -6.36 13.78 5.88
C ASN A 172 -7.48 14.74 5.43
N ILE A 173 -7.80 14.76 4.13
CA ILE A 173 -8.95 15.51 3.60
C ILE A 173 -10.25 14.89 4.11
N ALA A 174 -10.37 13.57 4.06
CA ALA A 174 -11.57 12.84 4.45
C ALA A 174 -11.89 12.97 5.95
N VAL A 175 -10.88 12.84 6.82
CA VAL A 175 -11.02 12.97 8.28
C VAL A 175 -11.57 14.35 8.67
N LYS A 176 -11.12 15.43 8.00
CA LYS A 176 -11.63 16.79 8.22
C LYS A 176 -13.08 16.99 7.77
N ASN A 177 -13.57 16.11 6.90
CA ASN A 177 -14.88 16.22 6.26
C ASN A 177 -15.74 14.96 6.48
N LYS A 178 -15.53 14.25 7.60
CA LYS A 178 -16.05 12.90 7.87
C LYS A 178 -17.54 12.73 7.54
N ASN A 179 -18.36 13.69 7.92
CA ASN A 179 -19.82 13.63 7.72
C ASN A 179 -20.24 13.76 6.25
N LEU A 180 -19.42 14.38 5.39
CA LEU A 180 -19.72 14.53 3.96
C LEU A 180 -19.47 13.26 3.15
N PHE A 181 -18.74 12.30 3.72
CA PHE A 181 -18.48 11.00 3.13
C PHE A 181 -19.42 9.90 3.64
N GLU A 182 -20.16 10.14 4.73
CA GLU A 182 -21.03 9.12 5.30
C GLU A 182 -22.41 9.13 4.63
N TYR A 183 -22.73 8.03 3.94
CA TYR A 183 -24.02 7.85 3.29
C TYR A 183 -25.04 7.16 4.19
N PHE A 184 -24.60 6.45 5.24
CA PHE A 184 -25.52 5.75 6.12
C PHE A 184 -26.10 6.67 7.20
N PRO A 185 -27.42 6.59 7.46
CA PRO A 185 -28.00 7.25 8.62
C PRO A 185 -27.33 6.78 9.91
N VAL A 186 -27.10 7.69 10.85
CA VAL A 186 -26.44 7.39 12.13
C VAL A 186 -27.14 6.25 12.89
N MET A 187 -28.48 6.20 12.84
CA MET A 187 -29.27 5.13 13.47
C MET A 187 -28.91 3.74 12.92
N LEU A 188 -28.69 3.63 11.60
CA LEU A 188 -28.33 2.36 10.95
C LEU A 188 -26.93 1.90 11.40
N LEU A 189 -25.97 2.82 11.48
CA LEU A 189 -24.62 2.52 11.98
C LEU A 189 -24.67 1.99 13.42
N GLN A 190 -25.49 2.62 14.28
CA GLN A 190 -25.67 2.19 15.66
C GLN A 190 -26.32 0.80 15.76
N GLN A 191 -27.37 0.55 14.99
CA GLN A 191 -28.06 -0.76 14.98
C GLN A 191 -27.14 -1.90 14.53
N LEU A 192 -26.27 -1.64 13.55
CA LEU A 192 -25.33 -2.62 13.00
C LEU A 192 -23.99 -2.65 13.73
N ASN A 193 -23.78 -1.82 14.77
CA ASN A 193 -22.51 -1.64 15.47
C ASN A 193 -21.33 -1.35 14.51
N PHE A 194 -21.58 -0.55 13.49
CA PHE A 194 -20.63 -0.26 12.44
C PHE A 194 -19.91 1.07 12.67
N PRO A 195 -18.58 1.12 12.44
CA PRO A 195 -17.84 2.37 12.47
C PRO A 195 -18.26 3.26 11.29
N ASN A 196 -17.91 4.54 11.38
CA ASN A 196 -18.07 5.44 10.24
C ASN A 196 -17.14 5.04 9.08
N LEU A 197 -17.56 5.34 7.84
CA LEU A 197 -16.79 5.02 6.64
C LEU A 197 -15.33 5.50 6.71
N ILE A 198 -15.08 6.73 7.15
CA ILE A 198 -13.71 7.28 7.18
C ILE A 198 -12.86 6.62 8.27
N GLU A 199 -13.46 6.17 9.36
CA GLU A 199 -12.73 5.39 10.38
C GLU A 199 -12.31 4.03 9.82
N ALA A 200 -13.23 3.36 9.12
CA ALA A 200 -12.97 2.09 8.46
C ALA A 200 -11.86 2.21 7.41
N LEU A 201 -11.94 3.21 6.54
CA LEU A 201 -10.91 3.49 5.54
C LEU A 201 -9.57 3.86 6.18
N SER A 202 -9.57 4.73 7.19
CA SER A 202 -8.34 5.12 7.89
C SER A 202 -7.65 3.92 8.52
N PHE A 203 -8.40 3.00 9.14
CA PHE A 203 -7.87 1.75 9.66
C PHE A 203 -7.26 0.88 8.57
N VAL A 204 -7.97 0.69 7.45
CA VAL A 204 -7.49 -0.16 6.35
C VAL A 204 -6.23 0.42 5.71
N HIS A 205 -6.10 1.73 5.58
CA HIS A 205 -4.88 2.32 5.03
C HIS A 205 -3.74 2.47 6.06
N GLN A 206 -4.05 2.59 7.34
CA GLN A 206 -3.08 2.82 8.42
C GLN A 206 -3.35 1.90 9.62
N PRO A 207 -3.19 0.57 9.47
CA PRO A 207 -3.48 -0.34 10.58
C PRO A 207 -2.49 -0.10 11.72
N PRO A 208 -2.91 -0.19 12.98
CA PRO A 208 -2.03 0.06 14.11
C PRO A 208 -0.91 -1.00 14.19
N ALA A 209 0.28 -0.57 14.63
CA ALA A 209 1.48 -1.40 14.67
C ALA A 209 1.43 -2.62 15.61
N HIS A 210 0.53 -2.61 16.59
CA HIS A 210 0.39 -3.73 17.53
C HIS A 210 -0.34 -4.94 16.91
N LEU A 211 -1.03 -4.75 15.78
CA LEU A 211 -1.61 -5.86 15.03
C LEU A 211 -0.53 -6.56 14.22
N ASN A 212 -0.64 -7.88 14.08
CA ASN A 212 0.10 -8.58 13.04
C ASN A 212 -0.54 -8.31 11.65
N THR A 213 0.22 -8.58 10.59
CA THR A 213 -0.23 -8.34 9.21
C THR A 213 -1.46 -9.15 8.83
N GLU A 214 -1.61 -10.36 9.37
CA GLU A 214 -2.76 -11.24 9.14
C GLU A 214 -4.05 -10.69 9.78
N ALA A 215 -4.01 -10.29 11.05
CA ALA A 215 -5.16 -9.69 11.73
C ALA A 215 -5.59 -8.37 11.06
N ALA A 216 -4.63 -7.57 10.60
CA ALA A 216 -4.92 -6.36 9.84
C ALA A 216 -5.61 -6.65 8.49
N MET A 217 -5.39 -7.83 7.90
CA MET A 217 -6.06 -8.29 6.68
C MET A 217 -7.37 -9.06 6.94
N SER A 218 -7.68 -9.40 8.20
CA SER A 218 -8.83 -10.25 8.53
C SER A 218 -10.15 -9.63 8.08
N ARG A 219 -10.97 -10.41 7.37
CA ARG A 219 -12.32 -10.01 6.95
C ARG A 219 -13.30 -9.93 8.12
N GLU A 220 -12.95 -10.49 9.26
CA GLU A 220 -13.75 -10.47 10.49
C GLU A 220 -13.59 -9.14 11.25
N HIS A 221 -12.58 -8.35 10.93
CA HIS A 221 -12.37 -7.07 11.60
C HIS A 221 -13.53 -6.11 11.29
N PRO A 222 -14.15 -5.44 12.29
CA PRO A 222 -15.36 -4.62 12.08
C PRO A 222 -15.15 -3.49 11.07
N MET A 223 -13.95 -2.89 11.05
CA MET A 223 -13.57 -1.88 10.05
C MET A 223 -13.62 -2.42 8.61
N ARG A 224 -13.29 -3.69 8.39
CA ARG A 224 -13.36 -4.33 7.05
C ARG A 224 -14.76 -4.83 6.75
N GLN A 225 -15.46 -5.41 7.73
CA GLN A 225 -16.87 -5.81 7.58
C GLN A 225 -17.73 -4.63 7.17
N ARG A 226 -17.50 -3.43 7.73
CA ARG A 226 -18.15 -2.18 7.33
C ARG A 226 -18.04 -1.91 5.83
N LEU A 227 -16.84 -2.05 5.26
CA LEU A 227 -16.58 -1.80 3.83
C LEU A 227 -17.19 -2.91 2.95
N ILE A 228 -17.05 -4.17 3.37
CA ILE A 228 -17.64 -5.32 2.68
C ILE A 228 -19.17 -5.17 2.63
N PHE A 229 -19.79 -4.78 3.74
CA PHE A 229 -21.22 -4.57 3.83
C PHE A 229 -21.67 -3.42 2.91
N GLU A 230 -20.94 -2.31 2.86
CA GLU A 230 -21.27 -1.19 1.97
C GLU A 230 -21.24 -1.60 0.50
N GLU A 231 -20.19 -2.34 0.10
CA GLU A 231 -20.07 -2.84 -1.27
C GLU A 231 -21.25 -3.76 -1.63
N LEU A 232 -21.58 -4.72 -0.77
CA LEU A 232 -22.70 -5.63 -0.99
C LEU A 232 -24.05 -4.91 -1.01
N LEU A 233 -24.25 -3.92 -0.13
CA LEU A 233 -25.45 -3.11 -0.12
C LEU A 233 -25.57 -2.27 -1.40
N ALA A 234 -24.49 -1.61 -1.81
CA ALA A 234 -24.45 -0.82 -3.04
C ALA A 234 -24.77 -1.69 -4.27
N GLN A 235 -24.19 -2.88 -4.35
CA GLN A 235 -24.49 -3.85 -5.40
C GLN A 235 -25.97 -4.25 -5.39
N GLN A 236 -26.54 -4.54 -4.22
CA GLN A 236 -27.94 -4.93 -4.12
C GLN A 236 -28.90 -3.78 -4.48
N LEU A 237 -28.58 -2.55 -4.06
CA LEU A 237 -29.36 -1.37 -4.43
C LEU A 237 -29.32 -1.12 -5.94
N SER A 238 -28.16 -1.29 -6.59
CA SER A 238 -28.05 -1.19 -8.04
C SER A 238 -28.90 -2.23 -8.78
N LEU A 239 -28.92 -3.47 -8.31
CA LEU A 239 -29.79 -4.52 -8.87
C LEU A 239 -31.28 -4.24 -8.66
N LEU A 240 -31.65 -3.66 -7.51
CA LEU A 240 -33.02 -3.26 -7.24
C LEU A 240 -33.46 -2.11 -8.14
N GLU A 241 -32.61 -1.11 -8.35
CA GLU A 241 -32.86 -0.01 -9.28
C GLU A 241 -33.10 -0.52 -10.71
N LEU A 242 -32.24 -1.41 -11.20
CA LEU A 242 -32.43 -2.05 -12.51
C LEU A 242 -33.76 -2.80 -12.63
N ARG A 243 -34.19 -3.51 -11.56
CA ARG A 243 -35.49 -4.19 -11.54
C ARG A 243 -36.67 -3.23 -11.57
N LEU A 244 -36.55 -2.08 -10.88
CA LEU A 244 -37.59 -1.06 -10.90
C LEU A 244 -37.72 -0.44 -12.30
N VAL A 245 -36.60 -0.17 -12.97
CA VAL A 245 -36.58 0.31 -14.37
C VAL A 245 -37.15 -0.74 -15.32
N ALA A 246 -36.80 -2.02 -15.18
CA ALA A 246 -37.35 -3.07 -16.03
C ALA A 246 -38.88 -3.21 -15.91
N LYS A 247 -39.45 -2.96 -14.73
CA LYS A 247 -40.91 -2.97 -14.52
C LYS A 247 -41.65 -1.82 -15.22
N THR A 248 -40.97 -0.74 -15.58
CA THR A 248 -41.59 0.37 -16.31
C THR A 248 -41.54 0.17 -17.83
N HIS A 249 -40.79 -0.83 -18.32
CA HIS A 249 -40.81 -1.19 -19.73
C HIS A 249 -42.03 -2.05 -20.04
N GLU A 250 -42.90 -1.53 -20.91
CA GLU A 250 -44.02 -2.30 -21.45
C GLU A 250 -43.50 -3.40 -22.38
N ALA A 251 -43.96 -4.63 -22.15
CA ALA A 251 -43.64 -5.74 -23.04
C ALA A 251 -44.39 -5.56 -24.37
N ILE A 252 -43.70 -5.77 -25.49
CA ILE A 252 -44.35 -5.84 -26.80
C ILE A 252 -45.26 -7.08 -26.78
N ALA A 253 -46.55 -6.87 -27.04
CA ALA A 253 -47.51 -7.96 -27.13
C ALA A 253 -47.08 -8.92 -28.25
N LEU A 254 -46.94 -10.20 -27.92
CA LEU A 254 -46.72 -11.24 -28.92
C LEU A 254 -48.03 -11.41 -29.70
N PRO A 255 -48.04 -11.19 -31.04
CA PRO A 255 -49.23 -11.42 -31.82
C PRO A 255 -49.55 -12.91 -31.79
N TRP A 256 -50.65 -13.25 -31.12
CA TRP A 256 -51.22 -14.59 -31.14
C TRP A 256 -51.97 -14.77 -32.47
N LYS A 257 -51.54 -15.70 -33.32
CA LYS A 257 -52.30 -16.14 -34.48
C LYS A 257 -53.14 -17.35 -34.06
N GLU A 258 -54.46 -17.21 -34.10
CA GLU A 258 -55.37 -18.36 -34.09
C GLU A 258 -55.37 -18.98 -35.49
N ASP A 259 -55.04 -20.27 -35.60
CA ASP A 259 -55.23 -21.09 -36.80
C ASP A 259 -56.68 -21.60 -36.90
#